data_AF-A0A843H1U6-F1
#
_entry.id   AF-A0A843H1U6-F1
#
_cell.length_a   1.000
_cell.length_b   1.000
_cell.length_c   1.000
_cell.angle_alpha   90.00
_cell.angle_beta   90.00
_cell.angle_gamma   90.00
#
_symmetry.space_group_name_H-M   'P 1'
#
loop_
_entity.id
_entity.type
_entity.pdbx_description
1 polymer ?
#
loop_
_entity_poly.entity_id
_entity_poly.type
_entity_poly.pdbx_seq_one_letter_code
_entity_poly.pdbx_strand_id
1 'polypeptide(L)'
;MIIDHTHPDYKAKWDTLGDDRWNGAYYYSKEIVENIIPNVKTDRNWVTIRLANNNDHPDHAIVFIHNNRNPNYYEYLSKYKDCILVCGLPSTAENVSFFGKSIYLPLSVDVKHVEKFKVDEKTKEAAFAGRKVKMAYATTSMPKDVDILTGMEQDDLLKEMAKYKKIYATGRTAIQAKILGCEIGVMDVRFRDPSVWKVVDNLEAAKMLQKMLDEIDGVNYE
;
A
#
# COMPACT_ATOMS: atom_id res chain seq x y z
N MET A 1 -7.83 5.49 19.06
CA MET A 1 -6.69 4.52 19.14
C MET A 1 -6.13 4.28 17.74
N ILE A 2 -4.85 3.91 17.61
CA ILE A 2 -4.22 3.53 16.34
C ILE A 2 -3.60 2.13 16.49
N ILE A 3 -3.99 1.20 15.62
CA ILE A 3 -3.37 -0.11 15.42
C ILE A 3 -2.55 -0.04 14.13
N ASP A 4 -1.22 -0.04 14.25
CA ASP A 4 -0.30 0.19 13.13
C ASP A 4 0.95 -0.69 13.16
N HIS A 5 1.85 -0.47 12.21
CA HIS A 5 3.14 -1.14 12.06
C HIS A 5 4.04 -1.14 13.32
N THR A 6 3.76 -0.30 14.33
CA THR A 6 4.51 -0.27 15.60
C THR A 6 3.97 -1.25 16.64
N HIS A 7 2.78 -1.82 16.43
CA HIS A 7 2.12 -2.74 17.35
C HIS A 7 3.02 -3.96 17.66
N PRO A 8 3.16 -4.38 18.94
CA PRO A 8 4.05 -5.48 19.33
C PRO A 8 3.85 -6.77 18.54
N ASP A 9 2.60 -7.23 18.38
CA ASP A 9 2.29 -8.43 17.60
C ASP A 9 2.69 -8.31 16.12
N TYR A 10 2.60 -7.11 15.55
CA TYR A 10 3.04 -6.88 14.19
C TYR A 10 4.57 -6.89 14.11
N LYS A 11 5.25 -6.21 15.03
CA LYS A 11 6.72 -6.18 15.11
C LYS A 11 7.30 -7.58 15.29
N ALA A 12 6.75 -8.37 16.21
CA ALA A 12 7.20 -9.75 16.44
C ALA A 12 7.11 -10.59 15.16
N LYS A 13 6.01 -10.47 14.40
CA LYS A 13 5.89 -11.11 13.10
C LYS A 13 6.87 -10.54 12.09
N TRP A 14 6.99 -9.21 12.03
CA TRP A 14 7.85 -8.49 11.10
C TRP A 14 9.33 -8.87 11.25
N ASP A 15 9.80 -9.05 12.49
CA ASP A 15 11.17 -9.49 12.81
C ASP A 15 11.48 -10.89 12.27
N THR A 16 10.46 -11.75 12.15
CA THR A 16 10.61 -13.10 11.56
C THR A 16 10.63 -13.14 10.03
N LEU A 17 10.32 -12.02 9.35
CA LEU A 17 10.17 -12.01 7.89
C LEU A 17 11.51 -11.94 7.12
N GLY A 18 12.65 -11.77 7.80
CA GLY A 18 13.96 -11.64 7.13
C GLY A 18 13.93 -10.58 6.03
N ASP A 19 14.39 -10.93 4.83
CA ASP A 19 14.40 -10.03 3.65
C ASP A 19 13.00 -9.57 3.21
N ASP A 20 11.94 -10.28 3.61
CA ASP A 20 10.55 -9.94 3.26
C ASP A 20 9.92 -8.92 4.23
N ARG A 21 10.66 -8.50 5.27
CA ARG A 21 10.18 -7.53 6.27
C ARG A 21 9.91 -6.16 5.64
N TRP A 22 10.74 -5.73 4.69
CA TRP A 22 10.62 -4.45 3.98
C TRP A 22 9.58 -4.53 2.87
N ASN A 23 8.32 -4.78 3.25
CA ASN A 23 7.22 -4.93 2.31
C ASN A 23 6.35 -3.68 2.22
N GLY A 24 5.60 -3.59 1.13
CA GLY A 24 4.72 -2.44 0.88
C GLY A 24 3.63 -2.22 1.93
N ALA A 25 3.18 -3.26 2.65
CA ALA A 25 2.16 -3.10 3.68
C ALA A 25 2.73 -2.42 4.94
N TYR A 26 3.97 -2.73 5.32
CA TYR A 26 4.70 -2.04 6.39
C TYR A 26 4.81 -0.54 6.08
N TYR A 27 5.38 -0.20 4.91
CA TYR A 27 5.58 1.20 4.55
C TYR A 27 4.28 1.95 4.33
N TYR A 28 3.25 1.30 3.80
CA TYR A 28 1.97 1.94 3.62
C TYR A 28 1.30 2.24 4.97
N SER A 29 1.36 1.32 5.95
CA SER A 29 0.92 1.61 7.32
C SER A 29 1.71 2.78 7.93
N LYS A 30 3.04 2.78 7.80
CA LYS A 30 3.90 3.87 8.27
C LYS A 30 3.49 5.22 7.69
N GLU A 31 3.32 5.29 6.37
CA GLU A 31 2.90 6.50 5.67
C GLU A 31 1.48 6.94 6.03
N ILE A 32 0.54 6.01 6.24
CA ILE A 32 -0.81 6.37 6.71
C ILE A 32 -0.72 7.07 8.07
N VAL A 33 0.07 6.53 9.00
CA VAL A 33 0.22 7.10 10.35
C VAL A 33 0.92 8.46 10.32
N GLU A 34 1.98 8.59 9.53
CA GLU A 34 2.80 9.81 9.51
C GLU A 34 2.15 10.93 8.67
N ASN A 35 1.48 10.58 7.56
CA ASN A 35 1.07 11.56 6.56
C ASN A 35 -0.45 11.67 6.35
N ILE A 36 -1.23 10.64 6.64
CA ILE A 36 -2.69 10.64 6.39
C ILE A 36 -3.46 10.95 7.66
N ILE A 37 -3.29 10.16 8.72
CA ILE A 37 -4.04 10.29 9.99
C ILE A 37 -3.99 11.73 10.56
N PRO A 38 -2.83 12.42 10.59
CA PRO A 38 -2.78 13.79 11.13
C PRO A 38 -3.62 14.82 10.36
N ASN A 39 -3.98 14.49 9.11
CA ASN A 39 -4.69 15.36 8.19
C ASN A 39 -6.17 14.98 8.03
N VAL A 40 -6.66 14.00 8.78
CA VAL A 40 -8.05 13.53 8.73
C VAL A 40 -8.69 13.67 10.12
N LYS A 41 -9.78 14.43 10.18
CA LYS A 41 -10.55 14.73 11.38
C LYS A 41 -11.66 13.68 11.54
N THR A 42 -11.53 12.87 12.58
CA THR A 42 -12.51 11.85 12.96
C THR A 42 -12.26 11.41 14.40
N ASP A 43 -13.30 10.94 15.08
CA ASP A 43 -13.24 10.26 16.37
C ASP A 43 -13.08 8.73 16.24
N ARG A 44 -13.10 8.21 15.00
CA ARG A 44 -12.91 6.79 14.71
C ARG A 44 -11.52 6.30 15.10
N ASN A 45 -11.47 5.04 15.51
CA ASN A 45 -10.24 4.29 15.71
C ASN A 45 -9.58 3.98 14.36
N TRP A 46 -8.26 3.85 14.32
CA TRP A 46 -7.50 3.57 13.10
C TRP A 46 -6.90 2.17 13.13
N VAL A 47 -7.11 1.41 12.06
CA VAL A 47 -6.50 0.09 11.87
C VAL A 47 -5.79 0.07 10.54
N THR A 48 -4.47 0.25 10.57
CA THR A 48 -3.64 0.38 9.36
C THR A 48 -2.89 -0.90 9.01
N ILE A 49 -3.02 -1.95 9.83
CA ILE A 49 -2.44 -3.28 9.59
C ILE A 49 -3.43 -4.36 10.01
N ARG A 50 -3.21 -5.58 9.52
CA ARG A 50 -3.89 -6.78 10.04
C ARG A 50 -2.99 -7.50 11.05
N LEU A 51 -3.49 -7.68 12.26
CA LEU A 51 -2.86 -8.54 13.27
C LEU A 51 -3.24 -10.00 13.03
N ALA A 52 -2.29 -10.92 13.26
CA ALA A 52 -2.53 -12.35 13.05
C ALA A 52 -3.47 -12.96 14.11
N ASN A 53 -3.40 -12.44 15.34
CA ASN A 53 -4.11 -12.99 16.50
C ASN A 53 -5.43 -12.27 16.84
N ASN A 54 -5.84 -11.26 16.05
CA ASN A 54 -7.22 -10.81 15.87
C ASN A 54 -8.13 -10.74 17.13
N ASN A 55 -7.60 -10.19 18.23
CA ASN A 55 -8.40 -9.87 19.41
C ASN A 55 -8.74 -8.38 19.51
N ASP A 56 -7.99 -7.51 18.82
CA ASP A 56 -8.23 -6.06 18.83
C ASP A 56 -9.07 -5.64 17.64
N HIS A 57 -10.39 -5.61 17.88
CA HIS A 57 -11.40 -5.11 16.96
C HIS A 57 -12.10 -3.91 17.60
N PRO A 58 -11.45 -2.73 17.64
CA PRO A 58 -12.11 -1.55 18.17
C PRO A 58 -13.41 -1.28 17.41
N ASP A 59 -14.47 -1.02 18.15
CA ASP A 59 -15.70 -0.47 17.60
C ASP A 59 -15.41 0.91 17.00
N HIS A 60 -16.25 1.33 16.04
CA HIS A 60 -16.18 2.66 15.43
C HIS A 60 -14.80 2.94 14.81
N ALA A 61 -14.44 2.19 13.76
CA ALA A 61 -13.07 2.14 13.23
C ALA A 61 -12.96 2.33 11.71
N ILE A 62 -11.87 2.96 11.28
CA ILE A 62 -11.40 3.01 9.89
C ILE A 62 -10.35 1.92 9.70
N VAL A 63 -10.61 0.96 8.82
CA VAL A 63 -9.76 -0.21 8.58
C VAL A 63 -9.19 -0.17 7.16
N PHE A 64 -7.87 -0.11 7.04
CA PHE A 64 -7.18 -0.18 5.75
C PHE A 64 -6.94 -1.63 5.32
N ILE A 65 -7.40 -1.96 4.12
CA ILE A 65 -7.32 -3.29 3.55
C ILE A 65 -6.15 -3.37 2.55
N HIS A 66 -5.14 -4.17 2.91
CA HIS A 66 -3.90 -4.33 2.13
C HIS A 66 -3.89 -5.54 1.19
N ASN A 67 -4.76 -6.52 1.44
CA ASN A 67 -4.95 -7.68 0.57
C ASN A 67 -6.16 -7.41 -0.33
N ASN A 68 -6.05 -7.70 -1.63
CA ASN A 68 -7.13 -7.46 -2.58
C ASN A 68 -7.59 -8.74 -3.30
N ARG A 69 -7.04 -9.92 -2.95
CA ARG A 69 -7.11 -11.12 -3.82
C ARG A 69 -7.95 -12.28 -3.31
N ASN A 70 -8.25 -12.38 -2.02
CA ASN A 70 -8.87 -13.59 -1.50
C ASN A 70 -9.89 -13.28 -0.39
N PRO A 71 -11.20 -13.50 -0.66
CA PRO A 71 -12.31 -13.15 0.24
C PRO A 71 -12.22 -13.78 1.63
N ASN A 72 -11.66 -14.99 1.75
CA ASN A 72 -11.50 -15.68 3.03
C ASN A 72 -10.55 -14.92 3.98
N TYR A 73 -9.70 -14.04 3.43
CA TYR A 73 -8.87 -13.17 4.26
C TYR A 73 -9.65 -12.02 4.89
N TYR A 74 -10.90 -11.74 4.50
CA TYR A 74 -11.71 -10.64 5.02
C TYR A 74 -12.75 -11.06 6.04
N GLU A 75 -12.95 -12.36 6.29
CA GLU A 75 -13.97 -12.85 7.24
C GLU A 75 -13.84 -12.20 8.62
N TYR A 76 -12.61 -11.88 9.04
CA TYR A 76 -12.35 -11.17 10.29
C TYR A 76 -12.98 -9.78 10.38
N LEU A 77 -13.32 -9.14 9.27
CA LEU A 77 -13.96 -7.83 9.25
C LEU A 77 -15.35 -7.88 9.89
N SER A 78 -16.02 -9.04 9.88
CA SER A 78 -17.31 -9.26 10.55
C SER A 78 -17.29 -9.00 12.06
N LYS A 79 -16.10 -8.97 12.67
CA LYS A 79 -15.92 -8.71 14.10
C LYS A 79 -15.95 -7.23 14.46
N TYR A 80 -15.74 -6.33 13.49
CA TYR A 80 -15.80 -4.89 13.73
C TYR A 80 -17.25 -4.41 13.72
N LYS A 81 -17.63 -3.57 14.69
CA LYS A 81 -18.90 -2.86 14.67
C LYS A 81 -18.69 -1.43 14.20
N ASP A 82 -19.59 -0.97 13.32
CA ASP A 82 -19.52 0.38 12.72
C ASP A 82 -18.12 0.68 12.16
N CYS A 83 -17.78 -0.01 11.07
CA CYS A 83 -16.49 0.19 10.42
C CYS A 83 -16.61 0.83 9.03
N ILE A 84 -15.58 1.62 8.72
CA ILE A 84 -15.31 2.12 7.38
C ILE A 84 -14.10 1.35 6.83
N LEU A 85 -14.28 0.75 5.66
CA LEU A 85 -13.30 -0.13 5.03
C LEU A 85 -12.61 0.58 3.87
N VAL A 86 -11.35 0.97 4.07
CA VAL A 86 -10.56 1.69 3.08
C VAL A 86 -9.84 0.71 2.17
N CYS A 87 -10.22 0.72 0.89
CA CYS A 87 -9.79 -0.28 -0.09
C CYS A 87 -8.95 0.36 -1.20
N GLY A 88 -7.79 -0.24 -1.49
CA GLY A 88 -6.89 0.20 -2.56
C GLY A 88 -7.35 -0.13 -3.99
N LEU A 89 -8.44 -0.90 -4.14
CA LEU A 89 -9.02 -1.29 -5.43
C LEU A 89 -10.55 -1.21 -5.39
N PRO A 90 -11.22 -0.75 -6.47
CA PRO A 90 -12.69 -0.69 -6.53
C PRO A 90 -13.36 -2.04 -6.30
N SER A 91 -12.85 -3.10 -6.96
CA SER A 91 -13.37 -4.47 -6.79
C SER A 91 -13.23 -4.99 -5.37
N THR A 92 -12.25 -4.50 -4.60
CA THR A 92 -12.11 -4.87 -3.18
C THR A 92 -13.17 -4.14 -2.35
N ALA A 93 -13.42 -2.85 -2.62
CA ALA A 93 -14.48 -2.09 -1.94
C ALA A 93 -15.86 -2.74 -2.14
N GLU A 94 -16.16 -3.18 -3.37
CA GLU A 94 -17.40 -3.93 -3.68
C GLU A 94 -17.48 -5.22 -2.85
N ASN A 95 -16.42 -6.04 -2.88
CA ASN A 95 -16.39 -7.34 -2.21
C ASN A 95 -16.48 -7.28 -0.69
N VAL A 96 -16.09 -6.18 -0.04
CA VAL A 96 -16.13 -6.07 1.43
C VAL A 96 -17.27 -5.20 1.95
N SER A 97 -18.08 -4.62 1.05
CA SER A 97 -19.18 -3.71 1.39
C SER A 97 -20.23 -4.33 2.32
N PHE A 98 -20.33 -5.66 2.37
CA PHE A 98 -21.24 -6.36 3.27
C PHE A 98 -20.76 -6.41 4.73
N PHE A 99 -19.49 -6.11 5.00
CA PHE A 99 -18.93 -6.05 6.36
C PHE A 99 -19.00 -4.65 6.98
N GLY A 100 -19.14 -3.60 6.16
CA GLY A 100 -19.12 -2.21 6.62
C GLY A 100 -19.18 -1.22 5.46
N LYS A 101 -19.19 0.09 5.76
CA LYS A 101 -19.17 1.12 4.72
C LYS A 101 -17.82 1.08 4.01
N SER A 102 -17.77 0.67 2.75
CA SER A 102 -16.51 0.58 2.01
C SER A 102 -16.26 1.82 1.18
N ILE A 103 -15.01 2.27 1.16
CA ILE A 103 -14.54 3.37 0.32
C ILE A 103 -13.38 2.90 -0.55
N TYR A 104 -13.34 3.40 -1.77
CA TYR A 104 -12.18 3.25 -2.63
C TYR A 104 -11.26 4.45 -2.46
N LEU A 105 -10.08 4.21 -1.88
CA LEU A 105 -9.00 5.18 -1.83
C LEU A 105 -7.84 4.63 -2.66
N PRO A 106 -7.44 5.29 -3.77
CA PRO A 106 -6.28 4.86 -4.53
C PRO A 106 -5.05 4.74 -3.63
N LEU A 107 -4.23 3.71 -3.88
CA LEU A 107 -2.96 3.55 -3.18
C LEU A 107 -2.10 4.80 -3.37
N SER A 108 -1.67 5.42 -2.27
CA SER A 108 -0.85 6.63 -2.26
C SER A 108 0.58 6.36 -1.78
N VAL A 109 1.47 7.32 -2.02
CA VAL A 109 2.84 7.36 -1.50
C VAL A 109 3.23 8.79 -1.12
N ASP A 110 4.30 8.96 -0.35
CA ASP A 110 4.90 10.28 -0.14
C ASP A 110 5.67 10.68 -1.42
N VAL A 111 5.02 11.44 -2.31
CA VAL A 111 5.59 11.81 -3.60
C VAL A 111 6.82 12.68 -3.39
N LYS A 112 6.74 13.67 -2.49
CA LYS A 112 7.85 14.58 -2.21
C LYS A 112 9.09 13.86 -1.67
N HIS A 113 8.91 12.81 -0.88
CA HIS A 113 10.03 11.98 -0.43
C HIS A 113 10.64 11.18 -1.59
N VAL A 114 9.81 10.52 -2.39
CA VAL A 114 10.28 9.71 -3.53
C VAL A 114 11.02 10.56 -4.56
N GLU A 115 10.56 11.78 -4.83
CA GLU A 115 11.16 12.67 -5.82
C GLU A 115 12.60 13.07 -5.52
N LYS A 116 13.02 13.08 -4.24
CA LYS A 116 14.40 13.38 -3.83
C LYS A 116 15.42 12.39 -4.39
N PHE A 117 14.98 11.20 -4.79
CA PHE A 117 15.84 10.15 -5.33
C PHE A 117 15.86 10.12 -6.86
N LYS A 118 15.12 11.01 -7.54
CA LYS A 118 15.21 11.13 -9.00
C LYS A 118 16.66 11.43 -9.41
N VAL A 119 17.08 10.82 -10.52
CA VAL A 119 18.39 11.06 -11.14
C VAL A 119 18.16 11.56 -12.56
N ASP A 120 19.06 12.41 -13.05
CA ASP A 120 18.95 13.00 -14.39
C ASP A 120 19.14 11.96 -15.50
N GLU A 121 20.05 11.00 -15.29
CA GLU A 121 20.38 9.96 -16.26
C GLU A 121 20.25 8.54 -15.67
N LYS A 122 19.57 7.67 -16.40
CA LYS A 122 19.42 6.24 -16.07
C LYS A 122 20.61 5.46 -16.60
N THR A 123 21.37 4.84 -15.69
CA THR A 123 22.62 4.13 -16.02
C THR A 123 22.45 2.61 -16.19
N LYS A 124 21.28 2.07 -15.84
CA LYS A 124 20.96 0.64 -15.91
C LYS A 124 19.70 0.37 -16.71
N GLU A 125 19.60 -0.81 -17.31
CA GLU A 125 18.49 -1.15 -18.21
C GLU A 125 17.23 -1.59 -17.46
N ALA A 126 17.28 -2.70 -16.73
CA ALA A 126 16.10 -3.28 -16.10
C ALA A 126 16.38 -3.98 -14.76
N ALA A 127 15.46 -3.84 -13.82
CA ALA A 127 15.46 -4.59 -12.57
C ALA A 127 14.06 -5.04 -12.16
N PHE A 128 14.00 -6.13 -11.42
CA PHE A 128 12.87 -6.47 -10.57
C PHE A 128 12.99 -5.76 -9.21
N ALA A 129 11.90 -5.17 -8.73
CA ALA A 129 11.84 -4.57 -7.39
C ALA A 129 10.60 -5.05 -6.63
N GLY A 130 10.82 -5.62 -5.44
CA GLY A 130 9.74 -6.04 -4.56
C GLY A 130 10.10 -7.22 -3.67
N ARG A 131 9.09 -8.00 -3.28
CA ARG A 131 9.26 -9.18 -2.42
C ARG A 131 9.78 -10.38 -3.22
N LYS A 132 10.69 -11.16 -2.62
CA LYS A 132 11.24 -12.37 -3.24
C LYS A 132 10.15 -13.38 -3.60
N VAL A 133 9.14 -13.54 -2.74
CA VAL A 133 7.98 -14.41 -3.02
C VAL A 133 7.22 -13.98 -4.28
N LYS A 134 7.15 -12.67 -4.57
CA LYS A 134 6.51 -12.18 -5.80
C LYS A 134 7.34 -12.51 -7.04
N MET A 135 8.66 -12.53 -6.93
CA MET A 135 9.54 -12.96 -8.02
C MET A 135 9.28 -14.42 -8.42
N ALA A 136 8.98 -15.31 -7.46
CA ALA A 136 8.62 -16.70 -7.77
C ALA A 136 7.33 -16.82 -8.62
N TYR A 137 6.49 -15.78 -8.64
CA TYR A 137 5.32 -15.67 -9.48
C TYR A 137 5.58 -15.01 -10.84
N ALA A 138 6.77 -14.44 -11.07
CA ALA A 138 7.16 -13.82 -12.32
C ALA A 138 7.48 -14.92 -13.38
N THR A 139 6.44 -15.51 -13.96
CA THR A 139 6.58 -16.79 -14.68
C THR A 139 6.66 -16.69 -16.20
N THR A 140 6.43 -15.53 -16.84
CA THR A 140 6.41 -15.48 -18.33
C THR A 140 6.89 -14.19 -19.00
N SER A 141 6.73 -13.01 -18.39
CA SER A 141 6.96 -11.72 -19.08
C SER A 141 8.21 -10.95 -18.66
N MET A 142 8.95 -11.45 -17.66
CA MET A 142 10.20 -10.82 -17.21
C MET A 142 11.40 -11.43 -17.94
N PRO A 143 12.33 -10.62 -18.48
CA PRO A 143 13.57 -11.12 -19.07
C PRO A 143 14.38 -11.92 -18.06
N LYS A 144 15.16 -12.89 -18.54
CA LYS A 144 16.03 -13.72 -17.69
C LYS A 144 17.16 -12.92 -17.05
N ASP A 145 17.61 -11.85 -17.72
CA ASP A 145 18.74 -11.03 -17.33
C ASP A 145 18.25 -9.69 -16.77
N VAL A 146 17.62 -9.71 -15.60
CA VAL A 146 17.26 -8.49 -14.85
C VAL A 146 17.89 -8.51 -13.47
N ASP A 147 18.35 -7.35 -13.01
CA ASP A 147 18.85 -7.20 -11.65
C ASP A 147 17.72 -7.41 -10.62
N ILE A 148 18.06 -7.89 -9.42
CA ILE A 148 17.08 -8.22 -8.38
C ILE A 148 17.25 -7.28 -7.19
N LEU A 149 16.27 -6.41 -6.96
CA LEU A 149 16.22 -5.45 -5.86
C LEU A 149 15.21 -5.92 -4.80
N THR A 150 15.66 -6.80 -3.92
CA THR A 150 14.86 -7.39 -2.82
C THR A 150 15.56 -7.19 -1.47
N GLY A 151 14.82 -7.14 -0.37
CA GLY A 151 15.42 -7.08 0.98
C GLY A 151 16.01 -5.73 1.38
N MET A 152 15.75 -4.68 0.60
CA MET A 152 16.27 -3.33 0.84
C MET A 152 15.29 -2.50 1.67
N GLU A 153 15.83 -1.65 2.56
CA GLU A 153 15.04 -0.58 3.17
C GLU A 153 14.60 0.43 2.11
N GLN A 154 13.53 1.18 2.38
CA GLN A 154 12.84 1.98 1.37
C GLN A 154 13.76 2.99 0.66
N ASP A 155 14.56 3.75 1.40
CA ASP A 155 15.37 4.81 0.81
C ASP A 155 16.49 4.22 -0.08
N ASP A 156 17.08 3.10 0.33
CA ASP A 156 18.10 2.43 -0.46
C ASP A 156 17.49 1.76 -1.70
N LEU A 157 16.29 1.20 -1.56
CA LEU A 157 15.52 0.70 -2.70
C LEU A 157 15.22 1.83 -3.69
N LEU A 158 14.81 3.02 -3.22
CA LEU A 158 14.53 4.17 -4.08
C LEU A 158 15.78 4.68 -4.80
N LYS A 159 16.90 4.83 -4.08
CA LYS A 159 18.21 5.21 -4.66
C LYS A 159 18.65 4.23 -5.74
N GLU A 160 18.48 2.94 -5.52
CA GLU A 160 18.90 1.91 -6.47
C GLU A 160 17.95 1.85 -7.67
N MET A 161 16.63 1.83 -7.43
CA MET A 161 15.61 1.84 -8.49
C MET A 161 15.76 3.04 -9.42
N ALA A 162 16.12 4.21 -8.89
CA ALA A 162 16.28 5.42 -9.68
C ALA A 162 17.30 5.28 -10.82
N LYS A 163 18.27 4.35 -10.71
CA LYS A 163 19.30 4.12 -11.73
C LYS A 163 18.78 3.39 -12.97
N TYR A 164 17.62 2.74 -12.89
CA TYR A 164 17.11 1.87 -13.96
C TYR A 164 16.12 2.58 -14.88
N LYS A 165 16.19 2.28 -16.18
CA LYS A 165 15.19 2.69 -17.17
C LYS A 165 13.86 1.99 -16.95
N LYS A 166 13.88 0.68 -16.68
CA LYS A 166 12.67 -0.15 -16.49
C LYS A 166 12.68 -0.88 -15.14
N ILE A 167 11.55 -0.88 -14.46
CA ILE A 167 11.34 -1.63 -13.21
C ILE A 167 10.14 -2.57 -13.35
N TYR A 168 10.36 -3.86 -13.08
CA TYR A 168 9.30 -4.85 -12.91
C TYR A 168 8.84 -4.81 -11.44
N ALA A 169 7.66 -4.25 -11.20
CA ALA A 169 7.11 -4.08 -9.85
C ALA A 169 5.58 -4.08 -9.87
N THR A 170 4.97 -4.17 -8.68
CA THR A 170 3.50 -4.14 -8.50
C THR A 170 3.11 -3.30 -7.31
N GLY A 171 1.89 -2.74 -7.32
CA GLY A 171 1.36 -1.96 -6.19
C GLY A 171 2.23 -0.75 -5.86
N ARG A 172 2.53 -0.55 -4.58
CA ARG A 172 3.25 0.65 -4.08
C ARG A 172 4.60 0.85 -4.79
N THR A 173 5.41 -0.20 -4.91
CA THR A 173 6.72 -0.13 -5.55
C THR A 173 6.64 0.30 -7.03
N ALA A 174 5.58 -0.07 -7.75
CA ALA A 174 5.35 0.38 -9.12
C ALA A 174 5.02 1.88 -9.20
N ILE A 175 4.24 2.40 -8.25
CA ILE A 175 3.93 3.83 -8.17
C ILE A 175 5.21 4.63 -7.91
N GLN A 176 6.06 4.15 -7.00
CA GLN A 176 7.34 4.78 -6.71
C GLN A 176 8.30 4.78 -7.91
N ALA A 177 8.43 3.65 -8.60
CA ALA A 177 9.19 3.58 -9.85
C ALA A 177 8.69 4.59 -10.90
N LYS A 178 7.37 4.77 -11.02
CA LYS A 178 6.76 5.72 -11.96
C LYS A 178 7.12 7.16 -11.58
N ILE A 179 7.10 7.50 -10.29
CA ILE A 179 7.54 8.81 -9.80
C ILE A 179 9.02 9.03 -10.12
N LEU A 180 9.88 8.01 -9.94
CA LEU A 180 11.30 8.08 -10.27
C LEU A 180 11.57 8.18 -11.78
N GLY A 181 10.55 8.17 -12.64
CA GLY A 181 10.69 8.24 -14.09
C GLY A 181 11.08 6.93 -14.75
N CYS A 182 10.86 5.79 -14.09
CA CYS A 182 11.10 4.47 -14.68
C CYS A 182 9.89 4.00 -15.47
N GLU A 183 10.12 3.31 -16.59
CA GLU A 183 9.10 2.50 -17.24
C GLU A 183 8.71 1.33 -16.34
N ILE A 184 7.41 1.01 -16.27
CA ILE A 184 6.96 -0.12 -15.44
C ILE A 184 6.72 -1.36 -16.30
N GLY A 185 7.45 -2.43 -15.99
CA GLY A 185 7.26 -3.74 -16.59
C GLY A 185 6.17 -4.55 -15.89
N VAL A 186 5.34 -5.23 -16.66
CA VAL A 186 4.34 -6.19 -16.13
C VAL A 186 5.04 -7.50 -15.77
N MET A 187 5.05 -7.82 -14.48
CA MET A 187 5.75 -8.98 -13.96
C MET A 187 4.93 -10.29 -14.08
N ASP A 188 3.60 -10.21 -13.99
CA ASP A 188 2.68 -11.35 -14.10
C ASP A 188 1.26 -10.84 -14.38
N VAL A 189 0.57 -11.49 -15.34
CA VAL A 189 -0.78 -11.14 -15.84
C VAL A 189 -1.87 -11.13 -14.78
N ARG A 190 -1.67 -11.83 -13.66
CA ARG A 190 -2.59 -11.83 -12.52
C ARG A 190 -2.53 -10.51 -11.76
N PHE A 191 -1.44 -9.75 -11.86
CA PHE A 191 -1.35 -8.42 -11.29
C PHE A 191 -1.91 -7.41 -12.28
N ARG A 192 -2.67 -6.46 -11.77
CA ARG A 192 -3.25 -5.40 -12.58
C ARG A 192 -2.13 -4.62 -13.27
N ASP A 193 -2.34 -4.30 -14.55
CA ASP A 193 -1.42 -3.47 -15.33
C ASP A 193 -1.01 -2.22 -14.51
N PRO A 194 0.29 -2.05 -14.21
CA PRO A 194 0.81 -0.88 -13.50
C PRO A 194 0.47 0.47 -14.16
N SER A 195 0.17 0.50 -15.46
CA SER A 195 -0.21 1.72 -16.18
C SER A 195 -1.48 2.38 -15.63
N VAL A 196 -2.42 1.59 -15.10
CA VAL A 196 -3.72 2.07 -14.59
C VAL A 196 -3.62 2.74 -13.23
N TRP A 197 -2.49 2.61 -12.55
CA TRP A 197 -2.29 3.18 -11.22
C TRP A 197 -1.99 4.66 -11.37
N LYS A 198 -2.90 5.48 -10.82
CA LYS A 198 -2.70 6.92 -10.67
C LYS A 198 -1.66 7.14 -9.58
N VAL A 199 -0.77 8.11 -9.81
CA VAL A 199 0.08 8.65 -8.75
C VAL A 199 -0.81 9.53 -7.90
N VAL A 200 -0.91 9.22 -6.61
CA VAL A 200 -1.64 10.01 -5.62
C VAL A 200 -0.71 10.25 -4.45
N ASP A 201 -0.55 11.52 -4.07
CA ASP A 201 0.23 11.89 -2.88
C ASP A 201 -0.56 11.62 -1.60
N ASN A 202 0.14 11.30 -0.51
CA ASN A 202 -0.50 11.04 0.78
C ASN A 202 -1.36 12.21 1.28
N LEU A 203 -0.98 13.47 1.04
CA LEU A 203 -1.79 14.63 1.44
C LEU A 203 -3.06 14.76 0.60
N GLU A 204 -3.00 14.40 -0.68
CA GLU A 204 -4.19 14.33 -1.53
C GLU A 204 -5.10 13.17 -1.11
N ALA A 205 -4.53 12.01 -0.81
CA ALA A 205 -5.26 10.87 -0.29
C ALA A 205 -5.96 11.20 1.04
N ALA A 206 -5.32 11.97 1.93
CA ALA A 206 -5.94 12.44 3.16
C ALA A 206 -7.15 13.34 2.90
N LYS A 207 -7.06 14.28 1.95
CA LYS A 207 -8.20 15.13 1.56
C LYS A 207 -9.34 14.33 0.95
N MET A 208 -9.02 13.37 0.08
CA MET A 208 -10.00 12.46 -0.50
C MET A 208 -10.70 11.64 0.57
N LEU A 209 -9.92 11.08 1.51
CA LEU A 209 -10.43 10.31 2.64
C LEU A 209 -11.35 11.16 3.51
N GLN A 210 -10.92 12.35 3.91
CA GLN A 210 -11.74 13.29 4.69
C GLN A 210 -13.09 13.51 4.03
N LYS A 211 -13.11 13.89 2.75
CA LYS A 211 -14.35 14.12 2.00
C LYS A 211 -15.28 12.90 2.02
N MET A 212 -14.73 11.70 1.81
CA MET A 212 -15.52 10.46 1.84
C MET A 212 -16.06 10.14 3.24
N LEU A 213 -15.33 10.48 4.30
CA LEU A 213 -15.81 10.34 5.69
C LEU A 213 -16.94 11.33 5.98
N ASP A 214 -16.79 12.59 5.57
CA ASP A 214 -17.81 13.62 5.75
C ASP A 214 -19.12 13.23 5.05
N GLU A 215 -19.04 12.70 3.83
CA GLU A 215 -20.20 12.15 3.10
C GLU A 215 -20.86 10.98 3.85
N ILE A 216 -20.06 10.12 4.47
CA ILE A 216 -20.52 8.95 5.21
C ILE A 216 -21.20 9.33 6.54
N ASP A 217 -20.67 10.34 7.22
CA ASP A 217 -21.12 10.81 8.53
C ASP A 217 -22.17 11.93 8.41
N GLY A 218 -22.47 12.40 7.19
CA GLY A 218 -23.50 13.40 6.91
C GLY A 218 -23.08 14.84 7.25
N VAL A 219 -21.77 15.12 7.24
CA VAL A 219 -21.21 16.45 7.49
C VAL A 219 -21.30 17.28 6.21
N ASN A 220 -22.10 18.34 6.23
CA ASN A 220 -22.14 19.35 5.18
C ASN A 220 -21.28 20.54 5.61
N TYR A 221 -20.23 20.84 4.85
CA TYR A 221 -19.52 22.12 4.97
C TYR A 221 -20.27 23.14 4.10
N GLU A 222 -21.01 24.05 4.75
CA GLU A 222 -21.52 25.27 4.10
C GLU A 222 -20.38 26.25 3.75
#